data_AF-G3A7G7-F1
#
_entry.id   AF-G3A7G7-F1
#
_cell.length_a   1.000
_cell.length_b   1.000
_cell.length_c   1.000
_cell.angle_alpha   90.00
_cell.angle_beta   90.00
_cell.angle_gamma   90.00
#
_symmetry.space_group_name_H-M   'P 1'
#
loop_
_entity.id
_entity.type
_entity.pdbx_description
1 polymer ?
#
loop_
_entity_poly.entity_id
_entity_poly.type
_entity_poly.pdbx_seq_one_letter_code
_entity_poly.pdbx_strand_id
1 'polypeptide(L)'
;MADIQLHRPGKLGNPDLVIKDDPRADRRLAATLDAMQMGGDPPVYVNVSTPLEGIREYLKAAEAGSVDFFAASVAGMPPVEGVTTTVEKIAGVDGNEIALFIHKPDGVDGAVPAVLHLHGGGMCILDAEGPLYTRWRNDLAAKKLVVIGVEFRNATGRLGVHPFPAGLNDVSSALRWVNENRPKLGISKLIVSGDSGGANLSLAATLKAKRDGRLHEVDGVYALCPYISNAYANKLPELQSLYENDGLYTPLAVVAATAIAYDPDGKNATNPLAWPFHASKADLEGLPPHAISVNELDPFRDEGLAYYRKLQDAGVPSRARMVSGTCHAAEINFMKAIPDVYHATLSDIAVFAYSL
;
A
#
# COMPACT_ATOMS: atom_id res chain seq x y z
N MET A 1 -38.66 -13.37 23.50
CA MET A 1 -37.36 -12.84 23.05
C MET A 1 -37.63 -12.23 21.69
N ALA A 2 -37.35 -10.95 21.49
CA ALA A 2 -37.48 -10.36 20.16
C ALA A 2 -36.51 -11.09 19.22
N ASP A 3 -36.96 -11.46 18.02
CA ASP A 3 -36.08 -11.98 16.98
C ASP A 3 -34.97 -10.97 16.74
N ILE A 4 -33.74 -11.33 17.11
CA ILE A 4 -32.57 -10.52 16.78
C ILE A 4 -32.36 -10.68 15.27
N GLN A 5 -32.83 -9.71 14.49
CA GLN A 5 -32.45 -9.62 13.09
C GLN A 5 -30.95 -9.28 13.00
N LEU A 6 -30.14 -10.30 12.72
CA LEU A 6 -28.72 -10.14 12.44
C LEU A 6 -28.56 -9.51 11.05
N HIS A 7 -28.51 -8.18 10.99
CA HIS A 7 -28.13 -7.47 9.78
C HIS A 7 -26.63 -7.65 9.53
N ARG A 8 -26.29 -8.38 8.46
CA ARG A 8 -24.88 -8.50 8.02
C ARG A 8 -24.45 -7.17 7.36
N PRO A 9 -23.20 -6.71 7.58
CA PRO A 9 -22.73 -5.47 6.98
C PRO A 9 -22.50 -5.59 5.48
N GLY A 10 -22.43 -4.46 4.79
CA GLY A 10 -22.01 -4.39 3.39
C GLY A 10 -22.83 -5.28 2.45
N LYS A 11 -22.14 -5.84 1.45
CA LYS A 11 -22.72 -6.76 0.47
C LYS A 11 -23.08 -8.14 1.02
N LEU A 12 -22.66 -8.47 2.25
CA LEU A 12 -23.14 -9.69 2.93
C LEU A 12 -24.62 -9.57 3.36
N GLY A 13 -25.10 -8.35 3.63
CA GLY A 13 -26.49 -8.08 3.99
C GLY A 13 -27.34 -7.55 2.84
N ASN A 14 -26.72 -6.80 1.93
CA ASN A 14 -27.37 -6.27 0.73
C ASN A 14 -26.43 -6.36 -0.48
N PRO A 15 -26.53 -7.39 -1.34
CA PRO A 15 -25.65 -7.58 -2.49
C PRO A 15 -25.56 -6.39 -3.45
N ASP A 16 -26.61 -5.57 -3.53
CA ASP A 16 -26.71 -4.40 -4.40
C ASP A 16 -26.19 -3.11 -3.73
N LEU A 17 -25.61 -3.21 -2.53
CA LEU A 17 -25.11 -2.05 -1.80
C LEU A 17 -23.90 -1.44 -2.51
N VAL A 18 -23.97 -0.13 -2.75
CA VAL A 18 -22.85 0.66 -3.28
C VAL A 18 -22.30 1.59 -2.21
N ILE A 19 -21.05 2.05 -2.37
CA ILE A 19 -20.34 2.76 -1.30
C ILE A 19 -21.01 4.07 -0.87
N LYS A 20 -21.66 4.79 -1.80
CA LYS A 20 -22.37 6.03 -1.46
C LYS A 20 -23.59 5.81 -0.54
N ASP A 21 -24.16 4.61 -0.58
CA ASP A 21 -25.35 4.21 0.18
C ASP A 21 -24.98 3.39 1.44
N ASP A 22 -23.73 2.95 1.57
CA ASP A 22 -23.28 2.20 2.74
C ASP A 22 -23.32 3.10 3.99
N PRO A 23 -24.09 2.75 5.03
CA PRO A 23 -24.23 3.58 6.22
C PRO A 23 -22.95 3.73 7.03
N ARG A 24 -21.94 2.89 6.78
CA ARG A 24 -20.64 2.91 7.44
C ARG A 24 -19.69 3.94 6.83
N ALA A 25 -19.86 4.27 5.54
CA ALA A 25 -18.96 5.17 4.83
C ALA A 25 -18.96 6.57 5.47
N ASP A 26 -17.77 7.18 5.58
CA ASP A 26 -17.65 8.59 5.95
C ASP A 26 -18.46 9.42 4.96
N ARG A 27 -19.39 10.24 5.46
CA ARG A 27 -20.35 10.97 4.63
C ARG A 27 -19.67 11.95 3.67
N ARG A 28 -18.49 12.47 4.02
CA ARG A 28 -17.68 13.35 3.16
C ARG A 28 -17.05 12.58 2.02
N LEU A 29 -16.53 11.39 2.32
CA LEU A 29 -15.98 10.47 1.33
C LEU A 29 -17.07 9.99 0.36
N ALA A 30 -18.21 9.52 0.88
CA ALA A 30 -19.35 9.08 0.09
C ALA A 30 -19.87 10.19 -0.85
N ALA A 31 -20.03 11.41 -0.35
CA ALA A 31 -20.44 12.56 -1.17
C ALA A 31 -19.42 12.90 -2.26
N THR A 32 -18.12 12.81 -1.95
CA THR A 32 -17.04 13.05 -2.94
C THR A 32 -17.05 11.99 -4.04
N LEU A 33 -17.18 10.71 -3.66
CA LEU A 33 -17.27 9.60 -4.60
C LEU A 33 -18.51 9.74 -5.50
N ASP A 34 -19.68 10.09 -4.95
CA ASP A 34 -20.89 10.29 -5.76
C ASP A 34 -20.74 11.47 -6.72
N ALA A 35 -20.17 12.59 -6.27
CA ALA A 35 -19.87 13.75 -7.13
C ALA A 35 -18.89 13.42 -8.27
N MET A 36 -17.97 12.48 -8.04
CA MET A 36 -17.04 11.95 -9.04
C MET A 36 -17.64 10.83 -9.90
N GLN A 37 -18.90 10.44 -9.67
CA GLN A 37 -19.55 9.29 -10.31
C GLN A 37 -18.82 7.95 -10.03
N MET A 38 -18.11 7.89 -8.90
CA MET A 38 -17.40 6.72 -8.38
C MET A 38 -18.11 6.10 -7.16
N GLY A 39 -19.27 6.63 -6.77
CA GLY A 39 -20.04 6.15 -5.62
C GLY A 39 -20.91 4.92 -5.89
N GLY A 40 -21.14 4.57 -7.16
CA GLY A 40 -21.91 3.41 -7.61
C GLY A 40 -21.04 2.16 -7.83
N ASP A 41 -21.60 1.12 -8.45
CA ASP A 41 -20.82 -0.05 -8.87
C ASP A 41 -19.85 0.34 -10.00
N PRO A 42 -18.54 0.08 -9.84
CA PRO A 42 -17.58 0.38 -10.88
C PRO A 42 -17.75 -0.59 -12.05
N PRO A 43 -17.68 -0.12 -13.30
CA PRO A 43 -17.74 -1.03 -14.44
C PRO A 43 -16.50 -1.93 -14.47
N VAL A 44 -16.71 -3.22 -14.70
CA VAL A 44 -15.65 -4.24 -14.78
C VAL A 44 -15.43 -4.64 -16.24
N TYR A 45 -14.28 -4.28 -16.79
CA TYR A 45 -13.92 -4.59 -18.18
C TYR A 45 -12.83 -5.67 -18.32
N VAL A 46 -12.27 -6.13 -17.21
CA VAL A 46 -11.21 -7.14 -17.15
C VAL A 46 -11.50 -8.14 -16.03
N ASN A 47 -11.11 -9.40 -16.22
CA ASN A 47 -11.18 -10.44 -15.18
C ASN A 47 -10.15 -11.56 -15.45
N VAL A 48 -10.22 -12.64 -14.67
CA VAL A 48 -9.28 -13.78 -14.74
C VAL A 48 -9.32 -14.57 -16.05
N SER A 49 -10.38 -14.44 -16.84
CA SER A 49 -10.51 -15.07 -18.16
C SER A 49 -9.96 -14.19 -19.28
N THR A 50 -9.60 -12.93 -19.00
CA THR A 50 -8.99 -12.04 -19.99
C THR A 50 -7.56 -12.52 -20.30
N PRO A 51 -7.15 -12.62 -21.58
CA PRO A 51 -5.77 -12.94 -21.92
C PRO A 51 -4.77 -11.96 -21.29
N LEU A 52 -3.58 -12.44 -20.92
CA LEU A 52 -2.56 -11.63 -20.23
C LEU A 52 -2.26 -10.30 -20.94
N GLU A 53 -2.21 -10.29 -22.26
CA GLU A 53 -1.97 -9.05 -23.02
C GLU A 53 -3.13 -8.05 -22.86
N GLY A 54 -4.38 -8.53 -22.91
CA GLY A 54 -5.55 -7.69 -22.63
C GLY A 54 -5.59 -7.17 -21.19
N ILE A 55 -5.12 -7.97 -20.23
CA ILE A 55 -4.94 -7.51 -18.84
C ILE A 55 -3.93 -6.36 -18.79
N ARG A 56 -2.77 -6.49 -19.44
CA ARG A 56 -1.72 -5.45 -19.47
C ARG A 56 -2.19 -4.18 -20.15
N GLU A 57 -2.88 -4.30 -21.29
CA GLU A 57 -3.46 -3.16 -22.00
C GLU A 57 -4.48 -2.42 -21.12
N TYR A 58 -5.37 -3.17 -20.45
CA TYR A 58 -6.33 -2.60 -19.53
C TYR A 58 -5.64 -1.86 -18.38
N LEU A 59 -4.64 -2.48 -17.72
CA LEU A 59 -3.94 -1.88 -16.59
C LEU A 59 -3.16 -0.62 -17.00
N LYS A 60 -2.55 -0.61 -18.19
CA LYS A 60 -1.88 0.57 -18.73
C LYS A 60 -2.87 1.71 -19.00
N ALA A 61 -4.08 1.40 -19.50
CA ALA A 61 -5.13 2.42 -19.68
C ALA A 61 -5.67 2.93 -18.32
N ALA A 62 -5.87 2.03 -17.36
CA ALA A 62 -6.31 2.38 -16.01
C ALA A 62 -5.26 3.22 -15.26
N GLU A 63 -3.97 2.98 -15.49
CA GLU A 63 -2.87 3.76 -14.95
C GLU A 63 -2.96 5.23 -15.39
N ALA A 64 -3.20 5.49 -16.68
CA ALA A 64 -3.35 6.86 -17.18
C ALA A 64 -4.50 7.61 -16.48
N GLY A 65 -5.68 6.98 -16.36
CA GLY A 65 -6.80 7.57 -15.63
C GLY A 65 -6.52 7.76 -14.13
N SER A 66 -5.75 6.86 -13.52
CA SER A 66 -5.34 6.98 -12.11
C SER A 66 -4.38 8.15 -11.90
N VAL A 67 -3.44 8.38 -12.81
CA VAL A 67 -2.52 9.53 -12.76
C VAL A 67 -3.29 10.85 -12.81
N ASP A 68 -4.29 10.97 -13.70
CA ASP A 68 -5.14 12.17 -13.79
C ASP A 68 -5.95 12.38 -12.51
N PHE A 69 -6.56 11.31 -11.98
CA PHE A 69 -7.30 11.35 -10.71
C PHE A 69 -6.41 11.77 -9.54
N PHE A 70 -5.18 11.26 -9.46
CA PHE A 70 -4.19 11.60 -8.44
C PHE A 70 -3.69 13.04 -8.54
N ALA A 71 -3.46 13.53 -9.75
CA ALA A 71 -3.15 14.94 -9.98
C ALA A 71 -4.29 15.83 -9.48
N ALA A 72 -5.54 15.50 -9.83
CA ALA A 72 -6.72 16.23 -9.36
C ALA A 72 -6.92 16.16 -7.83
N SER A 73 -6.54 15.05 -7.21
CA SER A 73 -6.64 14.83 -5.76
C SER A 73 -5.75 15.78 -4.95
N VAL A 74 -4.61 16.20 -5.51
CA VAL A 74 -3.70 17.17 -4.87
C VAL A 74 -3.76 18.58 -5.46
N ALA A 75 -4.47 18.76 -6.59
CA ALA A 75 -4.61 20.05 -7.25
C ALA A 75 -5.22 21.11 -6.31
N GLY A 76 -4.62 22.30 -6.34
CA GLY A 76 -5.03 23.47 -5.56
C GLY A 76 -4.64 23.42 -4.08
N MET A 77 -4.01 22.34 -3.60
CA MET A 77 -3.51 22.30 -2.23
C MET A 77 -2.29 23.22 -2.08
N PRO A 78 -2.11 23.87 -0.92
CA PRO A 78 -0.92 24.67 -0.67
C PRO A 78 0.35 23.80 -0.74
N PRO A 79 1.49 24.38 -1.18
CA PRO A 79 2.76 23.69 -1.15
C PRO A 79 3.12 23.27 0.27
N VAL A 80 3.84 22.16 0.40
CA VAL A 80 4.38 21.73 1.69
C VAL A 80 5.66 22.51 1.94
N GLU A 81 5.68 23.33 2.99
CA GLU A 81 6.84 24.13 3.37
C GLU A 81 7.81 23.35 4.26
N GLY A 82 9.06 23.78 4.30
CA GLY A 82 10.08 23.19 5.18
C GLY A 82 10.51 21.78 4.80
N VAL A 83 10.44 21.44 3.50
CA VAL A 83 10.88 20.16 2.95
C VAL A 83 11.71 20.39 1.69
N THR A 84 12.94 19.89 1.69
CA THR A 84 13.82 19.85 0.52
C THR A 84 13.73 18.48 -0.16
N THR A 85 13.52 18.46 -1.48
CA THR A 85 13.46 17.21 -2.27
C THR A 85 14.67 17.11 -3.21
N THR A 86 15.30 15.95 -3.24
CA THR A 86 16.40 15.60 -4.16
C THR A 86 16.18 14.23 -4.78
N VAL A 87 16.76 13.97 -5.95
CA VAL A 87 16.72 12.65 -6.60
C VAL A 87 18.13 12.05 -6.62
N GLU A 88 18.24 10.81 -6.14
CA GLU A 88 19.45 10.00 -6.26
C GLU A 88 19.17 8.81 -7.19
N LYS A 89 20.16 8.38 -7.96
CA LYS A 89 20.07 7.21 -8.85
C LYS A 89 21.03 6.14 -8.37
N ILE A 90 20.52 4.93 -8.16
CA ILE A 90 21.31 3.79 -7.69
C ILE A 90 21.24 2.63 -8.69
N ALA A 91 22.20 1.71 -8.61
CA ALA A 91 22.16 0.48 -9.38
C ALA A 91 21.35 -0.61 -8.66
N GLY A 92 20.42 -1.23 -9.37
CA GLY A 92 19.73 -2.46 -8.98
C GLY A 92 20.55 -3.71 -9.29
N VAL A 93 20.09 -4.85 -8.79
CA VAL A 93 20.77 -6.15 -8.95
C VAL A 93 20.89 -6.63 -10.39
N ASP A 94 20.03 -6.16 -11.30
CA ASP A 94 20.06 -6.51 -12.72
C ASP A 94 20.86 -5.49 -13.57
N GLY A 95 21.59 -4.57 -12.91
CA GLY A 95 22.26 -3.45 -13.58
C GLY A 95 21.32 -2.35 -14.05
N ASN A 96 20.04 -2.40 -13.68
CA ASN A 96 19.08 -1.34 -13.91
C ASN A 96 19.33 -0.13 -13.01
N GLU A 97 18.90 1.05 -13.44
CA GLU A 97 18.90 2.25 -12.61
C GLU A 97 17.60 2.32 -11.80
N ILE A 98 17.68 2.71 -10.54
CA ILE A 98 16.54 2.93 -9.63
C ILE A 98 16.62 4.37 -9.12
N ALA A 99 15.57 5.16 -9.35
CA ALA A 99 15.47 6.50 -8.80
C ALA A 99 14.95 6.47 -7.36
N LEU A 100 15.58 7.26 -6.49
CA LEU A 100 15.19 7.49 -5.11
C LEU A 100 14.80 8.96 -4.94
N PHE A 101 13.53 9.23 -4.64
CA PHE A 101 13.03 10.56 -4.32
C PHE A 101 13.18 10.82 -2.82
N ILE A 102 14.18 11.62 -2.45
CA ILE A 102 14.56 11.86 -1.05
C ILE A 102 13.97 13.20 -0.62
N HIS A 103 13.02 13.16 0.30
CA HIS A 103 12.36 14.30 0.92
C HIS A 103 12.92 14.47 2.33
N LYS A 104 13.60 15.58 2.60
CA LYS A 104 14.22 15.88 3.89
C LYS A 104 13.54 17.07 4.56
N PRO A 105 13.30 17.03 5.88
CA PRO A 105 12.79 18.16 6.62
C PRO A 105 13.86 19.22 6.77
N ASP A 106 13.49 20.48 6.55
CA ASP A 106 14.37 21.61 6.79
C ASP A 106 14.44 21.92 8.29
N GLY A 107 15.55 22.54 8.70
CA GLY A 107 15.74 23.06 10.07
C GLY A 107 15.74 21.97 11.14
N VAL A 108 16.26 20.78 10.83
CA VAL A 108 16.44 19.68 11.78
C VAL A 108 17.91 19.52 12.10
N ASP A 109 18.24 19.55 13.40
CA ASP A 109 19.58 19.24 13.89
C ASP A 109 19.70 17.74 14.17
N GLY A 110 20.73 17.11 13.61
CA GLY A 110 21.03 15.69 13.83
C GLY A 110 20.20 14.72 12.99
N ALA A 111 20.22 13.45 13.38
CA ALA A 111 19.59 12.36 12.64
C ALA A 111 18.15 12.11 13.11
N VAL A 112 17.22 11.95 12.16
CA VAL A 112 15.79 11.67 12.41
C VAL A 112 15.38 10.31 11.83
N PRO A 113 14.25 9.72 12.27
CA PRO A 113 13.74 8.51 11.65
C PRO A 113 13.43 8.74 10.18
N ALA A 114 13.51 7.67 9.40
CA ALA A 114 13.25 7.66 7.98
C ALA A 114 12.21 6.63 7.58
N VAL A 115 11.52 6.93 6.50
CA VAL A 115 10.53 6.07 5.85
C VAL A 115 11.02 5.73 4.45
N LEU A 116 11.35 4.45 4.20
CA LEU A 116 11.46 3.93 2.85
C LEU A 116 10.03 3.71 2.32
N HIS A 117 9.56 4.63 1.50
CA HIS A 117 8.18 4.70 1.02
C HIS A 117 8.01 3.94 -0.31
N LEU A 118 7.08 3.00 -0.33
CA LEU A 118 6.75 2.15 -1.47
C LEU A 118 5.30 2.44 -1.89
N HIS A 119 5.12 2.87 -3.15
CA HIS A 119 3.80 3.24 -3.65
C HIS A 119 2.89 2.02 -3.91
N GLY A 120 1.58 2.24 -3.88
CA GLY A 120 0.54 1.29 -4.27
C GLY A 120 0.50 1.00 -5.78
N GLY A 121 -0.64 0.49 -6.27
CA GLY A 121 -0.80 0.08 -7.68
C GLY A 121 -0.61 -1.42 -7.92
N GLY A 122 -0.78 -2.24 -6.88
CA GLY A 122 -0.75 -3.70 -6.97
C GLY A 122 0.58 -4.28 -7.48
N MET A 123 1.69 -3.56 -7.27
CA MET A 123 3.03 -3.87 -7.80
C MET A 123 3.10 -3.89 -9.34
N CYS A 124 2.06 -3.37 -10.00
CA CYS A 124 1.81 -3.53 -11.42
C CYS A 124 1.79 -2.22 -12.20
N ILE A 125 1.39 -1.11 -11.58
CA ILE A 125 1.23 0.20 -12.23
C ILE A 125 1.51 1.32 -11.21
N LEU A 126 1.43 2.58 -11.67
CA LEU A 126 1.73 3.82 -10.96
C LEU A 126 3.23 4.03 -10.74
N ASP A 127 3.56 5.10 -10.04
CA ASP A 127 4.93 5.55 -9.89
C ASP A 127 5.12 6.37 -8.62
N ALA A 128 6.35 6.40 -8.13
CA ALA A 128 6.75 7.21 -7.00
C ALA A 128 6.84 8.70 -7.35
N GLU A 129 7.23 9.08 -8.57
CA GLU A 129 7.37 10.49 -8.99
C GLU A 129 6.05 11.28 -8.93
N GLY A 130 4.93 10.59 -9.14
CA GLY A 130 3.61 11.15 -9.34
C GLY A 130 3.14 12.08 -8.21
N PRO A 131 2.24 13.02 -8.52
CA PRO A 131 1.91 14.14 -7.65
C PRO A 131 1.30 13.70 -6.30
N LEU A 132 0.50 12.62 -6.28
CA LEU A 132 -0.07 12.07 -5.07
C LEU A 132 1.00 11.55 -4.10
N TYR A 133 1.90 10.68 -4.57
CA TYR A 133 2.92 10.10 -3.70
C TYR A 133 4.02 11.11 -3.36
N THR A 134 4.33 12.05 -4.26
CA THR A 134 5.18 13.21 -3.93
C THR A 134 4.56 14.05 -2.81
N ARG A 135 3.25 14.33 -2.87
CA ARG A 135 2.52 15.03 -1.81
C ARG A 135 2.57 14.27 -0.48
N TRP A 136 2.28 12.97 -0.50
CA TRP A 136 2.33 12.12 0.68
C TRP A 136 3.70 12.11 1.35
N ARG A 137 4.77 11.95 0.57
CA ARG A 137 6.14 11.96 1.09
C ARG A 137 6.55 13.33 1.64
N ASN A 138 6.13 14.42 1.00
CA ASN A 138 6.36 15.77 1.52
C ASN A 138 5.66 15.99 2.86
N ASP A 139 4.38 15.62 2.99
CA ASP A 139 3.65 15.80 4.24
C ASP A 139 4.18 14.90 5.38
N LEU A 140 4.64 13.68 5.07
CA LEU A 140 5.38 12.85 6.02
C LEU A 140 6.71 13.51 6.41
N ALA A 141 7.46 14.05 5.45
CA ALA A 141 8.72 14.72 5.74
C ALA A 141 8.51 15.95 6.63
N ALA A 142 7.42 16.70 6.43
CA ALA A 142 7.03 17.81 7.30
C ALA A 142 6.76 17.39 8.77
N LYS A 143 6.53 16.10 9.04
CA LYS A 143 6.51 15.51 10.40
C LYS A 143 7.91 15.21 10.96
N LYS A 144 8.95 15.82 10.38
CA LYS A 144 10.37 15.70 10.75
C LYS A 144 10.96 14.31 10.47
N LEU A 145 10.49 13.66 9.41
CA LEU A 145 11.03 12.38 8.92
C LEU A 145 11.85 12.60 7.64
N VAL A 146 12.90 11.82 7.42
CA VAL A 146 13.43 11.66 6.06
C VAL A 146 12.55 10.65 5.31
N VAL A 147 12.06 10.97 4.12
CA VAL A 147 11.19 10.06 3.36
C VAL A 147 11.82 9.77 2.01
N ILE A 148 12.01 8.49 1.69
CA ILE A 148 12.67 8.03 0.46
C ILE A 148 11.66 7.23 -0.36
N GLY A 149 11.13 7.83 -1.42
CA GLY A 149 10.29 7.13 -2.39
C GLY A 149 11.15 6.31 -3.36
N VAL A 150 10.82 5.03 -3.53
CA VAL A 150 11.54 4.13 -4.45
C VAL A 150 10.77 3.99 -5.76
N GLU A 151 11.39 4.34 -6.89
CA GLU A 151 10.85 4.10 -8.24
C GLU A 151 11.24 2.69 -8.70
N PHE A 152 10.53 1.67 -8.21
CA PHE A 152 10.79 0.28 -8.55
C PHE A 152 10.16 -0.10 -9.90
N ARG A 153 10.70 -1.11 -10.58
CA ARG A 153 10.07 -1.65 -11.79
C ARG A 153 8.72 -2.28 -11.49
N ASN A 154 7.71 -1.94 -12.28
CA ASN A 154 6.38 -2.51 -12.21
C ASN A 154 6.23 -3.76 -13.08
N ALA A 155 5.24 -4.59 -12.76
CA ALA A 155 4.89 -5.74 -13.61
C ALA A 155 4.24 -5.36 -14.94
N THR A 156 3.67 -4.15 -15.07
CA THR A 156 3.17 -3.60 -16.33
C THR A 156 3.12 -2.05 -16.29
N GLY A 157 2.40 -1.43 -17.23
CA GLY A 157 2.22 0.02 -17.27
C GLY A 157 3.44 0.78 -17.79
N ARG A 158 3.58 2.03 -17.35
CA ARG A 158 4.57 3.00 -17.86
C ARG A 158 6.02 2.65 -17.46
N LEU A 159 6.22 1.99 -16.32
CA LEU A 159 7.54 1.60 -15.81
C LEU A 159 8.04 0.26 -16.38
N GLY A 160 7.35 -0.28 -17.39
CA GLY A 160 7.75 -1.48 -18.12
C GLY A 160 7.00 -2.73 -17.68
N VAL A 161 7.38 -3.88 -18.25
CA VAL A 161 6.75 -5.18 -17.98
C VAL A 161 7.76 -6.07 -17.27
N HIS A 162 7.75 -6.01 -15.94
CA HIS A 162 8.71 -6.71 -15.09
C HIS A 162 7.99 -7.50 -13.98
N PRO A 163 7.47 -8.70 -14.28
CA PRO A 163 6.80 -9.54 -13.29
C PRO A 163 7.65 -9.81 -12.05
N PHE A 164 7.03 -10.37 -11.01
CA PHE A 164 7.73 -10.82 -9.82
C PHE A 164 8.98 -11.66 -10.18
N PRO A 165 10.17 -11.43 -9.58
CA PRO A 165 10.43 -10.57 -8.41
C PRO A 165 11.08 -9.20 -8.72
N ALA A 166 10.97 -8.64 -9.93
CA ALA A 166 11.75 -7.47 -10.34
C ALA A 166 11.60 -6.26 -9.39
N GLY A 167 10.36 -5.82 -9.11
CA GLY A 167 10.12 -4.70 -8.20
C GLY A 167 10.59 -4.98 -6.76
N LEU A 168 10.44 -6.22 -6.26
CA LEU A 168 10.95 -6.61 -4.95
C LEU A 168 12.49 -6.54 -4.88
N ASN A 169 13.17 -6.93 -5.94
CA ASN A 169 14.63 -6.83 -6.04
C ASN A 169 15.10 -5.37 -6.06
N ASP A 170 14.37 -4.48 -6.74
CA ASP A 170 14.67 -3.05 -6.73
C ASP A 170 14.48 -2.44 -5.33
N VAL A 171 13.37 -2.76 -4.65
CA VAL A 171 13.12 -2.34 -3.27
C VAL A 171 14.21 -2.87 -2.32
N SER A 172 14.61 -4.13 -2.46
CA SER A 172 15.70 -4.70 -1.66
C SER A 172 17.04 -4.00 -1.91
N SER A 173 17.29 -3.49 -3.12
CA SER A 173 18.49 -2.74 -3.47
C SER A 173 18.46 -1.34 -2.85
N ALA A 174 17.31 -0.67 -2.93
CA ALA A 174 17.08 0.63 -2.29
C ALA A 174 17.21 0.56 -0.76
N LEU A 175 16.62 -0.45 -0.12
CA LEU A 175 16.74 -0.68 1.32
C LEU A 175 18.20 -0.79 1.76
N ARG A 176 18.99 -1.62 1.06
CA ARG A 176 20.42 -1.81 1.33
C ARG A 176 21.18 -0.49 1.16
N TRP A 177 20.94 0.24 0.07
CA TRP A 177 21.61 1.51 -0.19
C TRP A 177 21.28 2.57 0.88
N VAL A 178 20.01 2.70 1.27
CA VAL A 178 19.60 3.65 2.32
C VAL A 178 20.25 3.28 3.65
N ASN A 179 20.28 1.99 4.00
CA ASN A 179 20.94 1.53 5.22
C ASN A 179 22.44 1.87 5.24
N GLU A 180 23.16 1.65 4.15
CA GLU A 180 24.59 1.99 4.00
C GLU A 180 24.85 3.51 4.04
N ASN A 181 23.85 4.32 3.67
CA ASN A 181 23.97 5.78 3.59
C ASN A 181 23.28 6.54 4.74
N ARG A 182 22.84 5.86 5.82
CA ARG A 182 22.15 6.49 6.96
C ARG A 182 22.86 7.77 7.48
N PRO A 183 24.19 7.79 7.71
CA PRO A 183 24.87 9.01 8.17
C PRO A 183 24.80 10.17 7.17
N LYS A 184 25.00 9.89 5.87
CA LYS A 184 24.90 10.89 4.78
C LYS A 184 23.47 11.44 4.66
N LEU A 185 22.49 10.58 4.90
CA LEU A 185 21.08 10.93 4.79
C LEU A 185 20.54 11.64 6.05
N GLY A 186 21.23 11.54 7.19
CA GLY A 186 20.76 12.05 8.47
C GLY A 186 19.68 11.16 9.09
N ILE A 187 19.83 9.83 8.97
CA ILE A 187 18.82 8.84 9.37
C ILE A 187 19.24 8.15 10.67
N SER A 188 18.36 8.13 11.67
CA SER A 188 18.57 7.41 12.93
C SER A 188 17.98 5.99 12.91
N LYS A 189 16.74 5.85 12.41
CA LYS A 189 15.98 4.61 12.27
C LYS A 189 15.40 4.54 10.87
N LEU A 190 15.24 3.35 10.30
CA LEU A 190 14.64 3.15 8.98
C LEU A 190 13.43 2.23 9.10
N ILE A 191 12.25 2.77 8.86
CA ILE A 191 11.03 1.97 8.66
C ILE A 191 10.75 1.79 7.18
N VAL A 192 10.17 0.65 6.81
CA VAL A 192 9.62 0.42 5.47
C VAL A 192 8.11 0.61 5.52
N SER A 193 7.55 1.41 4.60
CA SER A 193 6.13 1.74 4.59
C SER A 193 5.57 1.85 3.19
N GLY A 194 4.33 1.44 3.01
CA GLY A 194 3.60 1.63 1.76
C GLY A 194 2.13 1.29 1.92
N ASP A 195 1.34 1.64 0.91
CA ASP A 195 -0.08 1.33 0.79
C ASP A 195 -0.34 0.23 -0.23
N SER A 196 -1.37 -0.60 -0.02
CA SER A 196 -1.83 -1.56 -1.02
C SER A 196 -0.70 -2.48 -1.52
N GLY A 197 -0.35 -2.41 -2.81
CA GLY A 197 0.80 -3.13 -3.36
C GLY A 197 2.16 -2.70 -2.80
N GLY A 198 2.31 -1.44 -2.38
CA GLY A 198 3.49 -0.95 -1.67
C GLY A 198 3.60 -1.54 -0.27
N ALA A 199 2.46 -1.81 0.39
CA ALA A 199 2.43 -2.54 1.65
C ALA A 199 2.84 -4.01 1.46
N ASN A 200 2.43 -4.66 0.36
CA ASN A 200 2.94 -5.97 -0.02
C ASN A 200 4.47 -5.95 -0.13
N LEU A 201 5.02 -5.04 -0.93
CA LEU A 201 6.46 -4.91 -1.09
C LEU A 201 7.17 -4.56 0.23
N SER A 202 6.54 -3.80 1.13
CA SER A 202 7.10 -3.47 2.44
C SER A 202 7.29 -4.73 3.30
N LEU A 203 6.26 -5.57 3.36
CA LEU A 203 6.28 -6.84 4.08
C LEU A 203 7.23 -7.84 3.41
N ALA A 204 7.15 -7.99 2.09
CA ALA A 204 7.98 -8.90 1.31
C ALA A 204 9.47 -8.52 1.33
N ALA A 205 9.82 -7.24 1.26
CA ALA A 205 11.20 -6.77 1.36
C ALA A 205 11.80 -7.06 2.73
N THR A 206 11.00 -6.94 3.79
CA THR A 206 11.43 -7.28 5.16
C THR A 206 11.63 -8.79 5.31
N LEU A 207 10.72 -9.61 4.78
CA LEU A 207 10.88 -11.06 4.72
C LEU A 207 12.13 -11.47 3.93
N LYS A 208 12.37 -10.82 2.79
CA LYS A 208 13.56 -11.04 1.97
C LYS A 208 14.84 -10.63 2.72
N ALA A 209 14.85 -9.48 3.38
CA ALA A 209 15.98 -9.04 4.19
C ALA A 209 16.31 -10.06 5.29
N LYS A 210 15.30 -10.62 5.97
CA LYS A 210 15.51 -11.72 6.93
C LYS A 210 16.15 -12.95 6.28
N ARG A 211 15.58 -13.43 5.16
CA ARG A 211 16.10 -14.60 4.42
C ARG A 211 17.54 -14.41 3.97
N ASP A 212 17.90 -13.19 3.62
CA ASP A 212 19.24 -12.83 3.15
C ASP A 212 20.21 -12.49 4.30
N GLY A 213 19.81 -12.63 5.58
CA GLY A 213 20.67 -12.31 6.74
C GLY A 213 20.88 -10.81 6.99
N ARG A 214 20.02 -9.97 6.42
CA ARG A 214 20.10 -8.50 6.39
C ARG A 214 19.00 -7.80 7.19
N LEU A 215 18.35 -8.51 8.13
CA LEU A 215 17.22 -7.95 8.88
C LEU A 215 17.56 -6.68 9.67
N HIS A 216 18.83 -6.51 10.05
CA HIS A 216 19.34 -5.30 10.71
C HIS A 216 19.20 -4.01 9.87
N GLU A 217 18.89 -4.12 8.57
CA GLU A 217 18.63 -2.98 7.69
C GLU A 217 17.26 -2.33 7.96
N VAL A 218 16.33 -3.03 8.64
CA VAL A 218 14.95 -2.59 8.90
C VAL A 218 14.68 -2.47 10.40
N ASP A 219 14.36 -1.25 10.87
CA ASP A 219 14.03 -1.00 12.28
C ASP A 219 12.53 -1.21 12.58
N GLY A 220 11.67 -1.12 11.58
CA GLY A 220 10.22 -1.33 11.73
C GLY A 220 9.48 -1.33 10.40
N VAL A 221 8.22 -1.77 10.40
CA VAL A 221 7.39 -1.83 9.19
C VAL A 221 6.02 -1.23 9.44
N TYR A 222 5.54 -0.40 8.53
CA TYR A 222 4.21 0.19 8.56
C TYR A 222 3.45 -0.11 7.26
N ALA A 223 2.51 -1.05 7.30
CA ALA A 223 1.75 -1.51 6.13
C ALA A 223 0.33 -0.91 6.15
N LEU A 224 -0.03 -0.13 5.12
CA LEU A 224 -1.37 0.44 4.93
C LEU A 224 -2.16 -0.41 3.93
N CYS A 225 -3.41 -0.74 4.26
CA CYS A 225 -4.36 -1.49 3.44
C CYS A 225 -3.72 -2.62 2.62
N PRO A 226 -3.01 -3.57 3.26
CA PRO A 226 -2.09 -4.46 2.56
C PRO A 226 -2.78 -5.39 1.57
N TYR A 227 -2.31 -5.39 0.32
CA TYR A 227 -2.74 -6.25 -0.79
C TYR A 227 -1.87 -7.51 -0.88
N ILE A 228 -2.22 -8.58 -0.15
CA ILE A 228 -1.25 -9.63 0.20
C ILE A 228 -1.72 -11.08 0.06
N SER A 229 -3.01 -11.36 -0.17
CA SER A 229 -3.54 -12.74 -0.12
C SER A 229 -3.41 -13.54 -1.42
N ASN A 230 -3.53 -12.88 -2.57
CA ASN A 230 -3.82 -13.51 -3.86
C ASN A 230 -5.15 -14.28 -3.92
N ALA A 231 -6.07 -14.05 -2.98
CA ALA A 231 -7.34 -14.76 -2.88
C ALA A 231 -8.48 -14.05 -3.64
N TYR A 232 -8.19 -13.22 -4.63
CA TYR A 232 -9.19 -12.34 -5.26
C TYR A 232 -10.01 -13.08 -6.32
N ALA A 233 -9.38 -14.01 -7.04
CA ALA A 233 -10.03 -14.90 -8.00
C ALA A 233 -10.82 -16.01 -7.30
N ASN A 234 -10.20 -16.60 -6.27
CA ASN A 234 -10.73 -17.70 -5.47
C ASN A 234 -10.79 -17.24 -4.02
N LYS A 235 -11.89 -16.57 -3.67
CA LYS A 235 -12.09 -15.97 -2.34
C LYS A 235 -11.99 -17.03 -1.25
N LEU A 236 -11.14 -16.76 -0.27
CA LEU A 236 -11.02 -17.55 0.95
C LEU A 236 -12.22 -17.26 1.86
N PRO A 237 -13.00 -18.28 2.30
CA PRO A 237 -14.16 -18.06 3.15
C PRO A 237 -13.85 -17.34 4.46
N GLU A 238 -12.66 -17.48 5.01
CA GLU A 238 -12.22 -16.80 6.23
C GLU A 238 -11.96 -15.30 6.04
N LEU A 239 -11.79 -14.83 4.80
CA LEU A 239 -11.60 -13.41 4.46
C LEU A 239 -12.95 -12.80 4.05
N GLN A 240 -13.83 -12.63 5.03
CA GLN A 240 -15.21 -12.16 4.81
C GLN A 240 -15.28 -10.79 4.11
N SER A 241 -14.29 -9.92 4.33
CA SER A 241 -14.19 -8.61 3.65
C SER A 241 -14.15 -8.72 2.13
N LEU A 242 -13.62 -9.82 1.56
CA LEU A 242 -13.64 -10.07 0.11
C LEU A 242 -15.06 -10.26 -0.46
N TYR A 243 -16.03 -10.58 0.38
CA TYR A 243 -17.44 -10.69 0.00
C TYR A 243 -18.22 -9.45 0.43
N GLU A 244 -17.92 -8.94 1.61
CA GLU A 244 -18.58 -7.79 2.24
C GLU A 244 -18.38 -6.48 1.47
N ASN A 245 -17.16 -6.26 0.95
CA ASN A 245 -16.74 -4.97 0.42
C ASN A 245 -16.34 -5.02 -1.07
N ASP A 246 -16.67 -6.10 -1.79
CA ASP A 246 -16.35 -6.24 -3.21
C ASP A 246 -17.04 -5.16 -4.06
N GLY A 247 -16.25 -4.35 -4.76
CA GLY A 247 -16.77 -3.25 -5.59
C GLY A 247 -17.21 -2.02 -4.79
N LEU A 248 -17.05 -2.00 -3.46
CA LEU A 248 -17.11 -0.75 -2.69
C LEU A 248 -15.81 0.02 -2.93
N TYR A 249 -15.73 0.73 -4.06
CA TYR A 249 -14.54 1.36 -4.65
C TYR A 249 -13.58 0.39 -5.36
N THR A 250 -13.33 -0.81 -4.81
CA THR A 250 -12.33 -1.74 -5.34
C THR A 250 -12.97 -3.05 -5.86
N PRO A 251 -13.18 -3.21 -7.19
CA PRO A 251 -13.77 -4.43 -7.75
C PRO A 251 -12.76 -5.58 -7.82
N LEU A 252 -13.06 -6.70 -7.15
CA LEU A 252 -12.10 -7.82 -7.04
C LEU A 252 -11.80 -8.53 -8.36
N ALA A 253 -12.67 -8.43 -9.36
CA ALA A 253 -12.40 -8.95 -10.69
C ALA A 253 -11.18 -8.25 -11.35
N VAL A 254 -11.08 -6.93 -11.18
CA VAL A 254 -9.93 -6.14 -11.66
C VAL A 254 -8.69 -6.49 -10.86
N VAL A 255 -8.82 -6.57 -9.54
CA VAL A 255 -7.74 -6.93 -8.62
C VAL A 255 -7.16 -8.32 -8.94
N ALA A 256 -8.02 -9.30 -9.22
CA ALA A 256 -7.59 -10.63 -9.62
C ALA A 256 -6.81 -10.63 -10.95
N ALA A 257 -7.23 -9.81 -11.92
CA ALA A 257 -6.46 -9.60 -13.15
C ALA A 257 -5.11 -8.91 -12.89
N THR A 258 -5.05 -7.94 -11.98
CA THR A 258 -3.79 -7.33 -11.52
C THR A 258 -2.85 -8.36 -10.91
N ALA A 259 -3.35 -9.31 -10.12
CA ALA A 259 -2.54 -10.40 -9.57
C ALA A 259 -1.93 -11.28 -10.68
N ILE A 260 -2.67 -11.58 -11.75
CA ILE A 260 -2.17 -12.33 -12.91
C ILE A 260 -1.06 -11.55 -13.62
N ALA A 261 -1.17 -10.23 -13.76
CA ALA A 261 -0.09 -9.44 -14.36
C ALA A 261 1.22 -9.51 -13.54
N TYR A 262 1.12 -9.62 -12.21
CA TYR A 262 2.26 -9.69 -11.30
C TYR A 262 2.97 -11.05 -11.32
N ASP A 263 2.21 -12.15 -11.38
CA ASP A 263 2.72 -13.53 -11.46
C ASP A 263 2.01 -14.32 -12.57
N PRO A 264 2.35 -14.08 -13.86
CA PRO A 264 1.59 -14.60 -15.00
C PRO A 264 1.49 -16.12 -15.09
N ASP A 265 2.49 -16.83 -14.57
CA ASP A 265 2.54 -18.29 -14.58
C ASP A 265 1.88 -18.90 -13.32
N GLY A 266 1.47 -18.08 -12.34
CA GLY A 266 0.90 -18.53 -11.06
C GLY A 266 1.86 -19.34 -10.17
N LYS A 267 3.16 -19.39 -10.50
CA LYS A 267 4.18 -20.20 -9.80
C LYS A 267 4.46 -19.70 -8.39
N ASN A 268 4.12 -18.45 -8.10
CA ASN A 268 4.36 -17.80 -6.82
C ASN A 268 3.07 -17.58 -6.02
N ALA A 269 1.96 -18.22 -6.40
CA ALA A 269 0.65 -17.99 -5.79
C ALA A 269 0.59 -18.11 -4.25
N THR A 270 1.47 -18.93 -3.66
CA THR A 270 1.63 -19.08 -2.20
C THR A 270 3.04 -18.74 -1.70
N ASN A 271 3.88 -18.13 -2.55
CA ASN A 271 5.21 -17.67 -2.16
C ASN A 271 5.07 -16.41 -1.30
N PRO A 272 5.54 -16.41 -0.03
CA PRO A 272 5.38 -15.26 0.86
C PRO A 272 6.17 -14.01 0.46
N LEU A 273 7.08 -14.11 -0.52
CA LEU A 273 7.74 -12.94 -1.11
C LEU A 273 6.91 -12.28 -2.22
N ALA A 274 5.96 -12.98 -2.82
CA ALA A 274 4.99 -12.40 -3.75
C ALA A 274 3.69 -12.02 -3.03
N TRP A 275 3.28 -12.86 -2.08
CA TRP A 275 2.01 -12.76 -1.35
C TRP A 275 2.24 -12.99 0.14
N PRO A 276 2.64 -11.94 0.90
CA PRO A 276 3.01 -12.04 2.32
C PRO A 276 1.98 -12.74 3.21
N PHE A 277 0.69 -12.75 2.84
CA PHE A 277 -0.33 -13.50 3.56
C PHE A 277 0.03 -14.98 3.77
N HIS A 278 0.84 -15.58 2.90
CA HIS A 278 1.26 -16.98 2.99
C HIS A 278 2.49 -17.22 3.88
N ALA A 279 3.05 -16.19 4.52
CA ALA A 279 4.24 -16.32 5.38
C ALA A 279 4.00 -17.27 6.56
N SER A 280 4.86 -18.27 6.73
CA SER A 280 4.77 -19.18 7.88
C SER A 280 5.15 -18.47 9.18
N LYS A 281 4.85 -19.07 10.33
CA LYS A 281 5.34 -18.56 11.63
C LYS A 281 6.88 -18.39 11.63
N ALA A 282 7.60 -19.37 11.09
CA ALA A 282 9.07 -19.33 10.99
C ALA A 282 9.57 -18.20 10.07
N ASP A 283 8.82 -17.84 9.02
CA ASP A 283 9.13 -16.67 8.19
C ASP A 283 9.03 -15.37 8.99
N LEU A 284 8.10 -15.29 9.96
CA LEU A 284 7.78 -14.08 10.72
C LEU A 284 8.56 -13.93 12.04
N GLU A 285 9.02 -15.01 12.66
CA GLU A 285 9.71 -14.97 13.97
C GLU A 285 10.94 -14.05 13.95
N GLY A 286 11.05 -13.13 14.91
CA GLY A 286 12.19 -12.22 15.01
C GLY A 286 12.18 -11.04 14.03
N LEU A 287 11.11 -10.84 13.24
CA LEU A 287 10.90 -9.60 12.50
C LEU A 287 10.84 -8.38 13.44
N PRO A 288 11.21 -7.16 12.96
CA PRO A 288 11.15 -5.93 13.75
C PRO A 288 9.69 -5.56 14.07
N PRO A 289 9.44 -4.53 14.91
CA PRO A 289 8.08 -4.08 15.18
C PRO A 289 7.26 -3.77 13.91
N HIS A 290 5.96 -4.08 13.92
CA HIS A 290 5.06 -3.89 12.79
C HIS A 290 3.79 -3.11 13.17
N ALA A 291 3.38 -2.18 12.32
CA ALA A 291 2.06 -1.54 12.36
C ALA A 291 1.26 -1.91 11.11
N ILE A 292 0.06 -2.47 11.30
CA ILE A 292 -0.87 -2.80 10.21
C ILE A 292 -2.08 -1.86 10.29
N SER A 293 -2.28 -1.04 9.26
CA SER A 293 -3.44 -0.16 9.13
C SER A 293 -4.38 -0.74 8.08
N VAL A 294 -5.64 -1.00 8.42
CA VAL A 294 -6.67 -1.44 7.47
C VAL A 294 -7.80 -0.42 7.37
N ASN A 295 -8.55 -0.45 6.27
CA ASN A 295 -9.72 0.41 6.07
C ASN A 295 -11.00 -0.40 6.28
N GLU A 296 -12.04 0.21 6.86
CA GLU A 296 -13.26 -0.51 7.26
C GLU A 296 -14.05 -1.09 6.07
N LEU A 297 -14.19 -0.33 4.98
CA LEU A 297 -14.94 -0.70 3.78
C LEU A 297 -14.02 -1.22 2.65
N ASP A 298 -12.85 -1.75 3.00
CA ASP A 298 -11.88 -2.29 2.05
C ASP A 298 -12.01 -3.82 1.95
N PRO A 299 -12.04 -4.40 0.73
CA PRO A 299 -12.02 -5.86 0.59
C PRO A 299 -10.75 -6.51 1.16
N PHE A 300 -9.63 -5.80 1.29
CA PHE A 300 -8.36 -6.33 1.85
C PHE A 300 -8.26 -6.22 3.37
N ARG A 301 -9.30 -5.72 4.03
CA ARG A 301 -9.32 -5.53 5.49
C ARG A 301 -8.96 -6.81 6.24
N ASP A 302 -9.59 -7.93 5.92
CA ASP A 302 -9.43 -9.14 6.72
C ASP A 302 -8.08 -9.82 6.46
N GLU A 303 -7.49 -9.71 5.26
CA GLU A 303 -6.15 -10.24 5.00
C GLU A 303 -5.06 -9.47 5.76
N GLY A 304 -5.20 -8.14 5.87
CA GLY A 304 -4.33 -7.33 6.72
C GLY A 304 -4.46 -7.70 8.20
N LEU A 305 -5.69 -7.84 8.71
CA LEU A 305 -5.92 -8.27 10.09
C LEU A 305 -5.47 -9.71 10.35
N ALA A 306 -5.56 -10.60 9.37
CA ALA A 306 -5.02 -11.95 9.46
C ALA A 306 -3.49 -11.91 9.54
N TYR A 307 -2.81 -11.11 8.71
CA TYR A 307 -1.36 -10.96 8.79
C TYR A 307 -0.90 -10.38 10.13
N TYR A 308 -1.62 -9.39 10.68
CA TYR A 308 -1.40 -8.92 12.05
C TYR A 308 -1.46 -10.05 13.09
N ARG A 309 -2.47 -10.93 13.02
CA ARG A 309 -2.57 -12.09 13.93
C ARG A 309 -1.39 -13.04 13.77
N LYS A 310 -0.95 -13.30 12.53
CA LYS A 310 0.24 -14.13 12.26
C LYS A 310 1.52 -13.53 12.85
N LEU A 311 1.67 -12.20 12.82
CA LEU A 311 2.78 -11.50 13.48
C LEU A 311 2.74 -11.70 15.00
N GLN A 312 1.57 -11.55 15.63
CA GLN A 312 1.38 -11.81 17.06
C GLN A 312 1.69 -13.26 17.43
N ASP A 313 1.19 -14.23 16.66
CA ASP A 313 1.45 -15.65 16.88
C ASP A 313 2.94 -16.02 16.75
N ALA A 314 3.69 -15.26 15.95
CA ALA A 314 5.14 -15.35 15.79
C ALA A 314 5.94 -14.55 16.83
N GLY A 315 5.28 -13.89 17.78
CA GLY A 315 5.91 -13.09 18.83
C GLY A 315 6.49 -11.75 18.36
N VAL A 316 6.07 -11.27 17.18
CA VAL A 316 6.52 -9.97 16.65
C VAL A 316 5.76 -8.83 17.36
N PRO A 317 6.45 -7.84 17.94
CA PRO A 317 5.79 -6.64 18.49
C PRO A 317 4.96 -5.98 17.39
N SER A 318 3.64 -6.05 17.50
CA SER A 318 2.79 -5.56 16.42
C SER A 318 1.53 -4.87 16.95
N ARG A 319 1.06 -3.88 16.19
CA ARG A 319 -0.24 -3.23 16.41
C ARG A 319 -1.04 -3.23 15.14
N ALA A 320 -2.35 -3.33 15.26
CA ALA A 320 -3.28 -3.10 14.17
C ALA A 320 -4.21 -1.95 14.52
N ARG A 321 -4.63 -1.21 13.49
CA ARG A 321 -5.70 -0.23 13.59
C ARG A 321 -6.62 -0.36 12.38
N MET A 322 -7.87 0.02 12.57
CA MET A 322 -8.84 0.17 11.50
C MET A 322 -9.19 1.65 11.34
N VAL A 323 -9.12 2.16 10.13
CA VAL A 323 -9.59 3.50 9.78
C VAL A 323 -11.08 3.40 9.45
N SER A 324 -11.92 3.86 10.35
CA SER A 324 -13.38 3.78 10.20
C SER A 324 -13.88 4.63 9.02
N GLY A 325 -14.96 4.18 8.39
CA GLY A 325 -15.67 4.87 7.31
C GLY A 325 -14.91 5.02 5.99
N THR A 326 -13.76 4.39 5.84
CA THR A 326 -12.91 4.55 4.65
C THR A 326 -12.92 3.31 3.76
N CYS A 327 -12.90 3.54 2.44
CA CYS A 327 -12.57 2.51 1.45
C CYS A 327 -11.06 2.35 1.30
N HIS A 328 -10.64 1.44 0.41
CA HIS A 328 -9.24 1.17 0.15
C HIS A 328 -8.43 2.45 -0.13
N ALA A 329 -7.38 2.67 0.66
CA ALA A 329 -6.45 3.80 0.58
C ALA A 329 -7.11 5.20 0.63
N ALA A 330 -8.30 5.33 1.24
CA ALA A 330 -9.04 6.58 1.17
C ALA A 330 -8.30 7.75 1.86
N GLU A 331 -7.58 7.46 2.94
CA GLU A 331 -6.75 8.42 3.66
C GLU A 331 -5.55 8.93 2.85
N ILE A 332 -5.27 8.37 1.67
CA ILE A 332 -4.27 8.90 0.74
C ILE A 332 -4.99 9.57 -0.43
N ASN A 333 -5.93 8.86 -1.05
CA ASN A 333 -6.56 9.27 -2.31
C ASN A 333 -7.54 10.44 -2.14
N PHE A 334 -8.21 10.56 -0.99
CA PHE A 334 -9.27 11.53 -0.75
C PHE A 334 -8.91 12.55 0.34
N MET A 335 -7.63 12.92 0.44
CA MET A 335 -7.09 13.80 1.48
C MET A 335 -7.83 15.15 1.62
N LYS A 336 -8.40 15.69 0.52
CA LYS A 336 -9.22 16.92 0.57
C LYS A 336 -10.60 16.69 1.18
N ALA A 337 -11.19 15.52 1.00
CA ALA A 337 -12.52 15.19 1.53
C ALA A 337 -12.47 14.83 3.02
N ILE A 338 -11.41 14.15 3.44
CA ILE A 338 -11.22 13.63 4.81
C ILE A 338 -9.84 14.04 5.39
N PRO A 339 -9.52 15.35 5.47
CA PRO A 339 -8.19 15.83 5.83
C PRO A 339 -7.74 15.45 7.25
N ASP A 340 -8.66 15.35 8.19
CA ASP A 340 -8.43 14.84 9.54
C ASP A 340 -7.97 13.37 9.53
N VAL A 341 -8.58 12.53 8.70
CA VAL A 341 -8.20 11.11 8.55
C VAL A 341 -6.84 10.98 7.89
N TYR A 342 -6.57 11.78 6.86
CA TYR A 342 -5.26 11.91 6.22
C TYR A 342 -4.16 12.27 7.22
N HIS A 343 -4.35 13.36 7.98
CA HIS A 343 -3.37 13.82 8.96
C HIS A 343 -3.20 12.89 10.17
N ALA A 344 -4.27 12.19 10.58
CA ALA A 344 -4.18 11.17 11.62
C ALA A 344 -3.25 10.03 11.18
N THR A 345 -3.35 9.59 9.93
CA THR A 345 -2.46 8.55 9.39
C THR A 345 -1.01 8.99 9.32
N LEU A 346 -0.74 10.19 8.77
CA LEU A 346 0.61 10.75 8.75
C LEU A 346 1.24 10.82 10.15
N SER A 347 0.45 11.26 11.13
CA SER A 347 0.93 11.42 12.51
C SER A 347 1.21 10.07 13.16
N ASP A 348 0.40 9.04 12.89
CA ASP A 348 0.60 7.70 13.43
C ASP A 348 1.82 6.98 12.83
N ILE A 349 2.12 7.22 11.54
CA ILE A 349 3.37 6.76 10.90
C ILE A 349 4.57 7.43 11.57
N ALA A 350 4.51 8.75 11.78
CA ALA A 350 5.59 9.48 12.45
C ALA A 350 5.80 9.00 13.89
N VAL A 351 4.72 8.88 14.67
CA VAL A 351 4.79 8.36 16.05
C VAL A 351 5.39 6.96 16.10
N PHE A 352 5.00 6.08 15.17
CA PHE A 352 5.60 4.75 15.06
C PHE A 352 7.10 4.84 14.79
N ALA A 353 7.53 5.60 13.78
CA ALA A 353 8.94 5.74 13.43
C ALA A 353 9.80 6.30 14.58
N TYR A 354 9.27 7.26 15.35
CA TYR A 354 9.95 7.84 16.51
C TYR A 354 9.96 6.96 17.76
N SER A 355 9.12 5.92 17.81
CA SER A 355 9.02 5.02 18.98
C SER A 355 10.03 3.85 18.99
N LEU A 356 10.82 3.69 17.92
CA LEU A 356 11.71 2.53 17.68
C LEU A 356 13.14 2.69 18.21
#